data_AF-A8R8Y6-F1
#
_entry.id   AF-A8R8Y6-F1
#
_cell.length_a   1.000
_cell.length_b   1.000
_cell.length_c   1.000
_cell.angle_alpha   90.00
_cell.angle_beta   90.00
_cell.angle_gamma   90.00
#
_symmetry.space_group_name_H-M   'P 1'
#
loop_
_entity.id
_entity.type
_entity.pdbx_description
1 polymer ?
#
loop_
_entity_poly.entity_id
_entity_poly.type
_entity_poly.pdbx_seq_one_letter_code
_entity_poly.pdbx_strand_id
1 'polypeptide(L)'
;MVVKLKKDASFIIGNGFNFYLKNYLKSEEFKIDREEKIKGVSYDSKIQWLKQLENVLEEYCYLMDPIKSENSNTSGKFFLKDLDDFCNKMTNSNAMDMVMNQIETMIANKIEQSMSKEGESSPPLTARSIFKIKKGEMHSWFYSCLENTFKDVGIEKIHAYTTNYDDLIDRVLSTRQKSANVVHLHGYYDEPNSIVCCSPNKKADKTKRKLKELSVNLEKSKIVVLFGLGLESDPHIREVLNQMKDRQFIIIEANPAEYFVKRIEKLEEYQFLKNNYIYFINTAKCILDNSKLREAAKSPELLIERLQEILADIYK
;
A
#
# COMPACT_ATOMS: atom_id res chain seq x y z
N MET A 1 7.31 20.95 26.07
CA MET A 1 8.47 20.57 25.23
C MET A 1 8.07 20.78 23.78
N VAL A 2 8.67 21.75 23.08
CA VAL A 2 8.41 21.92 21.65
C VAL A 2 9.18 20.82 20.93
N VAL A 3 8.47 19.80 20.45
CA VAL A 3 9.08 18.76 19.61
C VAL A 3 9.55 19.45 18.34
N LYS A 4 10.87 19.62 18.20
CA LYS A 4 11.46 20.12 16.97
C LYS A 4 11.16 19.07 15.90
N LEU A 5 10.26 19.40 14.97
CA LEU A 5 9.92 18.53 13.84
C LEU A 5 11.21 18.11 13.16
N LYS A 6 11.51 16.80 13.21
CA LYS A 6 12.53 16.24 12.34
C LYS A 6 12.01 16.31 10.91
N LYS A 7 12.90 16.39 9.93
CA LYS A 7 12.50 16.35 8.52
C LYS A 7 12.36 14.89 8.11
N ASP A 8 11.47 14.13 8.74
CA ASP A 8 11.21 12.74 8.35
C ASP A 8 9.99 12.68 7.40
N ALA A 9 9.90 11.60 6.64
CA ALA A 9 8.71 11.23 5.88
C ALA A 9 8.23 9.84 6.29
N SER A 10 6.91 9.64 6.34
CA SER A 10 6.30 8.32 6.59
C SER A 10 5.45 7.89 5.40
N PHE A 11 5.72 6.70 4.87
CA PHE A 11 4.94 6.06 3.81
C PHE A 11 4.10 4.94 4.40
N ILE A 12 2.79 5.00 4.20
CA ILE A 12 1.86 3.94 4.61
C ILE A 12 1.21 3.40 3.35
N ILE A 13 1.54 2.16 3.01
CA ILE A 13 1.23 1.53 1.73
C ILE A 13 0.20 0.42 1.97
N GLY A 14 -0.87 0.42 1.18
CA GLY A 14 -1.91 -0.62 1.22
C GLY A 14 -2.09 -1.32 -0.12
N ASN A 15 -3.16 -2.11 -0.20
CA ASN A 15 -3.44 -2.97 -1.35
C ASN A 15 -3.67 -2.20 -2.66
N GLY A 16 -4.01 -0.90 -2.59
CA GLY A 16 -4.07 -0.05 -3.78
C GLY A 16 -2.74 0.08 -4.52
N PHE A 17 -1.59 -0.17 -3.86
CA PHE A 17 -0.30 -0.33 -4.54
C PHE A 17 -0.27 -1.55 -5.47
N ASN A 18 -0.86 -2.67 -5.04
CA ASN A 18 -0.91 -3.89 -5.86
C ASN A 18 -1.85 -3.70 -7.05
N PHE A 19 -2.98 -3.00 -6.85
CA PHE A 19 -3.84 -2.55 -7.94
C PHE A 19 -3.11 -1.63 -8.91
N TYR A 20 -2.31 -0.70 -8.39
CA TYR A 20 -1.49 0.18 -9.22
C TYR A 20 -0.51 -0.61 -10.09
N LEU A 21 0.24 -1.55 -9.51
CA LEU A 21 1.14 -2.42 -10.27
C LEU A 21 0.38 -3.25 -11.31
N LYS A 22 -0.74 -3.87 -10.91
CA LYS A 22 -1.62 -4.62 -11.82
C LYS A 22 -2.06 -3.78 -13.02
N ASN A 23 -2.46 -2.54 -12.80
CA ASN A 23 -2.90 -1.63 -13.84
C ASN A 23 -1.73 -1.18 -14.72
N TYR A 24 -0.57 -0.92 -14.13
CA TYR A 24 0.64 -0.59 -14.87
C TYR A 24 1.03 -1.72 -15.84
N LEU A 25 0.97 -2.99 -15.41
CA LEU A 25 1.28 -4.13 -16.29
C LEU A 25 0.37 -4.22 -17.52
N LYS A 26 -0.87 -3.76 -17.39
CA LYS A 26 -1.86 -3.72 -18.48
C LYS A 26 -1.77 -2.45 -19.35
N SER A 27 -0.98 -1.47 -18.93
CA SER A 27 -0.88 -0.16 -19.58
C SER A 27 -0.10 -0.22 -20.90
N GLU A 28 -0.43 0.68 -21.83
CA GLU A 28 0.33 0.82 -23.09
C GLU A 28 1.76 1.30 -22.82
N GLU A 29 1.93 2.15 -21.80
CA GLU A 29 3.21 2.65 -21.33
C GLU A 29 4.16 1.49 -20.95
N PHE A 30 3.65 0.49 -20.21
CA PHE A 30 4.43 -0.70 -19.91
C PHE A 30 4.67 -1.60 -21.13
N LYS A 31 3.71 -1.68 -22.08
CA LYS A 31 3.90 -2.45 -23.32
C LYS A 31 5.04 -1.89 -24.18
N ILE A 32 5.08 -0.58 -24.36
CA ILE A 32 6.15 0.13 -25.09
C ILE A 32 7.50 -0.13 -24.38
N ASP A 33 7.51 0.04 -23.06
CA ASP A 33 8.68 -0.23 -22.24
C ASP A 33 9.15 -1.69 -22.36
N ARG A 34 8.23 -2.66 -22.31
CA ARG A 34 8.51 -4.09 -22.42
C ARG A 34 9.22 -4.44 -23.73
N GLU A 35 8.81 -3.85 -24.85
CA GLU A 35 9.39 -4.12 -26.16
C GLU A 35 10.82 -3.58 -26.31
N GLU A 36 11.10 -2.40 -25.74
CA GLU A 36 12.45 -1.83 -25.74
C GLU A 36 13.39 -2.51 -24.72
N LYS A 37 12.86 -2.88 -23.55
CA LYS A 37 13.64 -3.35 -22.39
C LYS A 37 13.92 -4.86 -22.39
N ILE A 38 13.35 -5.64 -23.31
CA ILE A 38 13.52 -7.11 -23.42
C ILE A 38 14.36 -7.55 -24.62
N LYS A 39 14.90 -6.62 -25.42
CA LYS A 39 15.84 -6.96 -26.51
C LYS A 39 17.03 -7.78 -25.96
N GLY A 40 17.13 -9.05 -26.36
CA GLY A 40 18.30 -9.91 -26.09
C GLY A 40 18.17 -10.98 -25.00
N VAL A 41 17.00 -11.20 -24.38
CA VAL A 41 16.72 -12.36 -23.51
C VAL A 41 15.58 -13.17 -24.12
N SER A 42 15.57 -14.51 -23.95
CA SER A 42 14.48 -15.38 -24.43
C SER A 42 13.11 -14.76 -24.09
N TYR A 43 12.37 -14.41 -25.14
CA TYR A 43 11.12 -13.67 -25.07
C TYR A 43 10.03 -14.45 -24.33
N ASP A 44 10.08 -15.78 -24.40
CA ASP A 44 9.03 -16.66 -23.90
C ASP A 44 9.01 -16.77 -22.37
N SER A 45 10.17 -16.84 -21.70
CA SER A 45 10.22 -16.95 -20.24
C SER A 45 9.70 -15.68 -19.56
N LYS A 46 10.06 -14.50 -20.08
CA LYS A 46 9.59 -13.21 -19.53
C LYS A 46 8.10 -12.97 -19.74
N ILE A 47 7.53 -13.39 -20.88
CA ILE A 47 6.07 -13.30 -21.09
C ILE A 47 5.32 -14.20 -20.13
N GLN A 48 5.82 -15.42 -19.91
CA GLN A 48 5.22 -16.32 -18.94
C GLN A 48 5.28 -15.73 -17.52
N TRP A 49 6.40 -15.11 -17.13
CA TRP A 49 6.52 -14.43 -15.83
C TRP A 49 5.55 -13.26 -15.68
N LEU A 50 5.39 -12.42 -16.71
CA LEU A 50 4.44 -11.30 -16.67
C LEU A 50 2.99 -11.79 -16.56
N LYS A 51 2.59 -12.79 -17.35
CA LYS A 51 1.25 -13.39 -17.26
C LYS A 51 1.00 -14.01 -15.88
N GLN A 52 2.01 -14.65 -15.29
CA GLN A 52 1.91 -15.18 -13.94
C GLN A 52 1.72 -14.08 -12.91
N LEU A 53 2.51 -12.99 -12.96
CA LEU A 53 2.36 -11.85 -12.06
C LEU A 53 1.00 -11.18 -12.22
N GLU A 54 0.51 -10.97 -13.45
CA GLU A 54 -0.81 -10.40 -13.71
C GLU A 54 -1.92 -11.25 -13.08
N ASN A 55 -1.89 -12.56 -13.27
CA ASN A 55 -2.89 -13.47 -12.69
C ASN A 55 -2.82 -13.49 -11.16
N VAL A 56 -1.62 -13.54 -10.59
CA VAL A 56 -1.44 -13.52 -9.13
C VAL A 56 -1.92 -12.20 -8.54
N LEU A 57 -1.60 -11.06 -9.16
CA LEU A 57 -2.08 -9.77 -8.68
C LEU A 57 -3.59 -9.62 -8.86
N GLU A 58 -4.17 -10.15 -9.94
CA GLU A 58 -5.62 -10.18 -10.14
C GLU A 58 -6.31 -10.92 -8.99
N GLU A 59 -5.82 -12.11 -8.66
CA GLU A 59 -6.34 -12.91 -7.56
C GLU A 59 -6.11 -12.23 -6.20
N TYR A 60 -4.89 -11.75 -5.93
CA TYR A 60 -4.54 -11.18 -4.64
C TYR A 60 -5.27 -9.86 -4.36
N CYS A 61 -5.37 -8.98 -5.37
CA CYS A 61 -6.05 -7.70 -5.23
C CYS A 61 -7.51 -7.87 -4.80
N TYR A 62 -8.15 -8.97 -5.23
CA TYR A 62 -9.54 -9.31 -4.95
C TYR A 62 -9.69 -10.53 -4.04
N LEU A 63 -8.65 -10.91 -3.30
CA LEU A 63 -8.59 -12.17 -2.54
C LEU A 63 -9.79 -12.37 -1.61
N MET A 64 -10.28 -11.26 -1.05
CA MET A 64 -11.36 -11.26 -0.07
C MET A 64 -12.73 -11.14 -0.70
N ASP A 65 -12.85 -10.57 -1.90
CA ASP A 65 -14.13 -10.23 -2.53
C ASP A 65 -15.11 -11.42 -2.67
N PRO A 66 -14.64 -12.67 -2.94
CA PRO A 66 -15.52 -13.84 -2.99
C PRO A 66 -16.14 -14.23 -1.64
N ILE A 67 -15.59 -13.79 -0.51
CA ILE A 67 -16.06 -14.16 0.82
C ILE A 67 -17.30 -13.32 1.15
N LYS A 68 -18.48 -13.91 1.04
CA LYS A 68 -19.76 -13.25 1.32
C LYS A 68 -20.81 -14.28 1.75
N SER A 69 -21.87 -13.81 2.42
CA SER A 69 -23.10 -14.57 2.60
C SER A 69 -24.12 -14.18 1.54
N GLU A 70 -24.93 -15.14 1.06
CA GLU A 70 -26.03 -14.87 0.11
C GLU A 70 -27.02 -13.83 0.64
N ASN A 71 -27.15 -13.71 1.96
CA ASN A 71 -28.07 -12.80 2.63
C ASN A 71 -27.40 -11.54 3.20
N SER A 72 -26.10 -11.32 2.96
CA SER A 72 -25.40 -10.12 3.40
C SER A 72 -25.26 -9.10 2.27
N ASN A 73 -25.44 -7.82 2.60
CA ASN A 73 -25.10 -6.71 1.72
C ASN A 73 -23.60 -6.35 1.75
N THR A 74 -22.81 -7.02 2.60
CA THR A 74 -21.36 -6.84 2.74
C THR A 74 -20.59 -8.05 2.20
N SER A 75 -19.37 -7.82 1.70
CA SER A 75 -18.47 -8.85 1.21
C SER A 75 -17.03 -8.62 1.69
N GLY A 76 -16.20 -9.64 1.51
CA GLY A 76 -14.80 -9.70 1.87
C GLY A 76 -14.50 -9.22 3.27
N LYS A 77 -13.64 -8.20 3.37
CA LYS A 77 -13.17 -7.69 4.66
C LYS A 77 -14.28 -7.10 5.53
N PHE A 78 -15.33 -6.55 4.92
CA PHE A 78 -16.47 -6.01 5.67
C PHE A 78 -17.35 -7.13 6.22
N PHE A 79 -17.62 -8.17 5.40
CA PHE A 79 -18.35 -9.34 5.87
C PHE A 79 -17.62 -10.06 7.01
N LEU A 80 -16.30 -10.24 6.89
CA LEU A 80 -15.51 -10.88 7.94
C LEU A 80 -15.48 -10.06 9.24
N LYS A 81 -15.47 -8.73 9.14
CA LYS A 81 -15.65 -7.87 10.31
C LYS A 81 -17.00 -8.11 10.98
N ASP A 82 -18.09 -8.09 10.21
CA ASP A 82 -19.44 -8.30 10.74
C ASP A 82 -19.56 -9.68 11.41
N LEU A 83 -18.92 -10.69 10.82
CA LEU A 83 -18.86 -12.05 11.36
C LEU A 83 -18.08 -12.08 12.69
N ASP A 84 -16.91 -11.44 12.77
CA ASP A 84 -16.15 -11.39 14.03
C ASP A 84 -16.91 -10.63 15.12
N ASP A 85 -17.55 -9.50 14.80
CA ASP A 85 -18.37 -8.74 15.74
C ASP A 85 -19.57 -9.56 16.24
N PHE A 86 -20.16 -10.39 15.39
CA PHE A 86 -21.19 -11.36 15.79
C PHE A 86 -20.63 -12.43 16.73
N CYS A 87 -19.49 -13.03 16.38
CA CYS A 87 -18.81 -14.03 17.19
C CYS A 87 -18.47 -13.50 18.60
N ASN A 88 -17.98 -12.26 18.70
CA ASN A 88 -17.63 -11.62 19.98
C ASN A 88 -18.85 -11.39 20.91
N LYS A 89 -20.06 -11.33 20.35
CA LYS A 89 -21.31 -11.12 21.13
C LYS A 89 -21.95 -12.44 21.59
N MET A 90 -21.49 -13.58 21.08
CA MET A 90 -22.03 -14.90 21.42
C MET A 90 -21.33 -15.46 22.67
N THR A 91 -22.10 -16.05 23.58
CA THR A 91 -21.60 -16.62 24.85
C THR A 91 -20.76 -17.90 24.69
N ASN A 92 -20.75 -18.51 23.51
CA ASN A 92 -20.02 -19.75 23.23
C ASN A 92 -18.79 -19.48 22.34
N SER A 93 -17.86 -18.68 22.85
CA SER A 93 -16.73 -18.07 22.11
C SER A 93 -15.83 -19.08 21.41
N ASN A 94 -15.59 -20.25 22.02
CA ASN A 94 -14.55 -21.19 21.56
C ASN A 94 -14.80 -21.75 20.15
N ALA A 95 -16.03 -22.15 19.83
CA ALA A 95 -16.33 -22.73 18.51
C ALA A 95 -16.25 -21.68 17.40
N MET A 96 -16.66 -20.45 17.69
CA MET A 96 -16.62 -19.35 16.74
C MET A 96 -15.21 -18.82 16.50
N ASP A 97 -14.37 -18.78 17.54
CA ASP A 97 -12.95 -18.49 17.41
C ASP A 97 -12.24 -19.53 16.52
N MET A 98 -12.61 -20.81 16.63
CA MET A 98 -12.06 -21.86 15.75
C MET A 98 -12.42 -21.61 14.28
N VAL A 99 -13.66 -21.23 13.97
CA VAL A 99 -14.09 -20.94 12.59
C VAL A 99 -13.32 -19.73 12.04
N MET A 100 -13.22 -18.65 12.81
CA MET A 100 -12.47 -17.45 12.39
C MET A 100 -10.99 -17.78 12.15
N ASN A 101 -10.35 -18.54 13.04
CA ASN A 101 -8.95 -18.95 12.88
C ASN A 101 -8.74 -19.82 11.63
N GLN A 102 -9.69 -20.70 11.29
CA GLN A 102 -9.61 -21.50 10.06
C GLN A 102 -9.69 -20.62 8.81
N ILE A 103 -10.58 -19.63 8.79
CA ILE A 103 -10.69 -18.67 7.69
C ILE A 103 -9.38 -17.88 7.54
N GLU A 104 -8.84 -17.32 8.63
CA GLU A 104 -7.55 -16.61 8.61
C GLU A 104 -6.43 -17.50 8.03
N THR A 105 -6.35 -18.75 8.50
CA THR A 105 -5.34 -19.73 8.06
C THR A 105 -5.48 -20.06 6.58
N MET A 106 -6.70 -20.22 6.07
CA MET A 106 -6.95 -20.48 4.65
C MET A 106 -6.50 -19.31 3.78
N ILE A 107 -6.79 -18.08 4.20
CA ILE A 107 -6.35 -16.88 3.48
C ILE A 107 -4.83 -16.77 3.53
N ALA A 108 -4.20 -16.96 4.71
CA ALA A 108 -2.75 -16.94 4.86
C ALA A 108 -2.04 -17.94 3.94
N ASN A 109 -2.49 -19.19 3.94
CA ASN A 109 -1.98 -20.24 3.05
C ASN A 109 -2.15 -19.88 1.57
N LYS A 110 -3.26 -19.22 1.22
CA LYS A 110 -3.50 -18.80 -0.17
C LYS A 110 -2.54 -17.69 -0.59
N ILE A 111 -2.29 -16.72 0.30
CA ILE A 111 -1.29 -15.67 0.08
C ILE A 111 0.09 -16.28 -0.07
N GLU A 112 0.47 -17.19 0.84
CA GLU A 112 1.73 -17.92 0.77
C GLU A 112 1.89 -18.61 -0.59
N GLN A 113 0.94 -19.49 -0.97
CA GLN A 113 1.01 -20.22 -2.24
C GLN A 113 1.15 -19.30 -3.47
N SER A 114 0.49 -18.14 -3.44
CA SER A 114 0.50 -17.20 -4.54
C SER A 114 1.74 -16.28 -4.54
N MET A 115 2.29 -15.90 -3.38
CA MET A 115 3.34 -14.87 -3.25
C MET A 115 4.72 -15.38 -2.82
N SER A 116 4.83 -16.56 -2.18
CA SER A 116 6.05 -17.03 -1.51
C SER A 116 7.04 -17.82 -2.37
N LYS A 117 6.73 -18.12 -3.64
CA LYS A 117 7.54 -19.03 -4.47
C LYS A 117 9.02 -18.65 -4.52
N GLU A 118 9.91 -19.61 -4.29
CA GLU A 118 11.36 -19.40 -4.43
C GLU A 118 11.81 -19.36 -5.90
N GLY A 119 12.76 -18.49 -6.20
CA GLY A 119 13.39 -18.36 -7.53
C GLY A 119 13.07 -17.06 -8.27
N GLU A 120 13.72 -16.82 -9.42
CA GLU A 120 13.61 -15.58 -10.20
C GLU A 120 12.20 -15.27 -10.74
N SER A 121 11.27 -16.23 -10.64
CA SER A 121 9.87 -16.12 -11.09
C SER A 121 8.87 -15.80 -9.98
N SER A 122 9.33 -15.48 -8.76
CA SER A 122 8.41 -15.07 -7.70
C SER A 122 7.71 -13.74 -8.04
N PRO A 123 6.42 -13.55 -7.70
CA PRO A 123 5.72 -12.30 -7.97
C PRO A 123 6.40 -11.07 -7.32
N PRO A 124 6.84 -11.11 -6.05
CA PRO A 124 7.59 -10.01 -5.44
C PRO A 124 8.91 -9.69 -6.16
N LEU A 125 9.66 -10.70 -6.60
CA LEU A 125 10.91 -10.50 -7.36
C LEU A 125 10.65 -9.99 -8.77
N THR A 126 9.56 -10.42 -9.39
CA THR A 126 9.10 -9.93 -10.71
C THR A 126 8.68 -8.47 -10.61
N ALA A 127 7.86 -8.12 -9.61
CA ALA A 127 7.47 -6.74 -9.30
C ALA A 127 8.70 -5.86 -9.09
N ARG A 128 9.65 -6.28 -8.25
CA ARG A 128 10.93 -5.58 -8.09
C ARG A 128 11.65 -5.39 -9.41
N SER A 129 11.65 -6.40 -10.28
CA SER A 129 12.30 -6.30 -11.59
C SER A 129 11.62 -5.26 -12.45
N ILE A 130 10.29 -5.20 -12.49
CA ILE A 130 9.53 -4.14 -13.20
C ILE A 130 9.93 -2.74 -12.72
N PHE A 131 9.99 -2.52 -11.40
CA PHE A 131 10.41 -1.25 -10.81
C PHE A 131 11.92 -0.94 -10.96
N LYS A 132 12.73 -1.90 -11.43
CA LYS A 132 14.16 -1.72 -11.74
C LYS A 132 14.41 -1.33 -13.19
N ILE A 133 13.52 -1.67 -14.10
CA ILE A 133 13.80 -1.52 -15.52
C ILE A 133 13.61 -0.05 -15.90
N LYS A 134 14.69 0.73 -15.82
CA LYS A 134 14.86 1.97 -16.60
C LYS A 134 16.14 1.87 -17.43
N LYS A 135 16.13 2.53 -18.58
CA LYS A 135 17.19 2.57 -19.60
C LYS A 135 18.60 2.63 -18.97
N GLY A 136 19.32 1.51 -18.99
CA GLY A 136 20.75 1.43 -18.62
C GLY A 136 21.11 1.30 -17.14
N GLU A 137 20.16 1.35 -16.20
CA GLU A 137 20.48 1.23 -14.78
C GLU A 137 20.29 -0.21 -14.27
N MET A 138 21.42 -0.88 -13.99
CA MET A 138 21.40 -2.15 -13.27
C MET A 138 21.05 -1.89 -11.80
N HIS A 139 19.76 -2.04 -11.49
CA HIS A 139 19.16 -2.14 -10.15
C HIS A 139 18.77 -0.84 -9.44
N SER A 140 17.72 -0.94 -8.62
CA SER A 140 17.28 0.01 -7.60
C SER A 140 16.71 1.37 -8.03
N TRP A 141 16.47 1.59 -9.32
CA TRP A 141 16.01 2.89 -9.85
C TRP A 141 14.86 3.51 -9.02
N PHE A 142 13.73 2.82 -8.86
CA PHE A 142 12.57 3.41 -8.19
C PHE A 142 12.86 3.83 -6.74
N TYR A 143 13.39 2.92 -5.91
CA TYR A 143 13.65 3.23 -4.50
C TYR A 143 14.75 4.29 -4.35
N SER A 144 15.80 4.24 -5.18
CA SER A 144 16.85 5.27 -5.17
C SER A 144 16.32 6.65 -5.59
N CYS A 145 15.46 6.71 -6.61
CA CYS A 145 14.81 7.94 -7.02
C CYS A 145 13.85 8.46 -5.96
N LEU A 146 13.12 7.58 -5.27
CA LEU A 146 12.26 7.96 -4.16
C LEU A 146 13.08 8.56 -3.01
N GLU A 147 14.16 7.89 -2.60
CA GLU A 147 15.04 8.40 -1.54
C GLU A 147 15.67 9.75 -1.91
N ASN A 148 16.19 9.89 -3.14
CA ASN A 148 16.80 11.14 -3.61
C ASN A 148 15.77 12.26 -3.68
N THR A 149 14.58 11.99 -4.22
CA THR A 149 13.47 12.97 -4.32
C THR A 149 13.13 13.59 -2.97
N PHE A 150 13.08 12.80 -1.91
CA PHE A 150 12.82 13.30 -0.56
C PHE A 150 14.07 13.97 0.06
N LYS A 151 15.26 13.40 -0.18
CA LYS A 151 16.53 13.96 0.30
C LYS A 151 16.80 15.36 -0.26
N ASP A 152 16.43 15.61 -1.51
CA ASP A 152 16.64 16.90 -2.20
C ASP A 152 15.87 18.04 -1.53
N VAL A 153 14.72 17.76 -0.91
CA VAL A 153 13.97 18.73 -0.08
C VAL A 153 14.34 18.68 1.41
N GLY A 154 15.46 18.03 1.72
CA GLY A 154 16.04 17.95 3.06
C GLY A 154 15.35 16.97 3.99
N ILE A 155 14.63 15.97 3.48
CA ILE A 155 14.12 14.86 4.31
C ILE A 155 15.27 13.93 4.66
N GLU A 156 15.45 13.66 5.95
CA GLU A 156 16.58 12.91 6.50
C GLU A 156 16.30 11.40 6.52
N LYS A 157 15.05 11.01 6.78
CA LYS A 157 14.66 9.61 6.94
C LYS A 157 13.28 9.34 6.36
N ILE A 158 13.15 8.22 5.66
CA ILE A 158 11.89 7.64 5.23
C ILE A 158 11.58 6.44 6.13
N HIS A 159 10.39 6.45 6.73
CA HIS A 159 9.83 5.30 7.44
C HIS A 159 8.76 4.67 6.55
N ALA A 160 8.88 3.38 6.26
CA ALA A 160 7.95 2.67 5.38
C ALA A 160 7.12 1.68 6.18
N TYR A 161 5.81 1.68 5.93
CA TYR A 161 4.83 0.79 6.55
C TYR A 161 3.98 0.18 5.46
N THR A 162 3.56 -1.07 5.67
CA THR A 162 2.60 -1.73 4.78
C THR A 162 1.48 -2.38 5.58
N THR A 163 0.27 -2.36 5.02
CA THR A 163 -0.87 -3.17 5.50
C THR A 163 -1.06 -4.44 4.67
N ASN A 164 -0.23 -4.65 3.65
CA ASN A 164 -0.24 -5.90 2.89
C ASN A 164 0.37 -7.02 3.73
N TYR A 165 0.04 -8.25 3.36
CA TYR A 165 0.46 -9.46 4.08
C TYR A 165 1.64 -10.17 3.40
N ASP A 166 2.19 -9.58 2.33
CA ASP A 166 3.24 -10.10 1.44
C ASP A 166 4.52 -9.22 1.48
N ASP A 167 5.65 -9.70 0.93
CA ASP A 167 6.92 -8.94 0.85
C ASP A 167 7.06 -8.10 -0.43
N LEU A 168 5.99 -7.88 -1.19
CA LEU A 168 6.09 -7.17 -2.47
C LEU A 168 6.67 -5.76 -2.26
N ILE A 169 6.24 -5.07 -1.20
CA ILE A 169 6.73 -3.74 -0.85
C ILE A 169 8.20 -3.75 -0.41
N ASP A 170 8.62 -4.73 0.38
CA ASP A 170 10.02 -4.92 0.80
C ASP A 170 10.92 -5.08 -0.42
N ARG A 171 10.47 -5.84 -1.42
CA ARG A 171 11.24 -6.05 -2.65
C ARG A 171 11.28 -4.79 -3.52
N VAL A 172 10.20 -4.01 -3.59
CA VAL A 172 10.17 -2.75 -4.37
C VAL A 172 11.02 -1.67 -3.68
N LEU A 173 10.97 -1.57 -2.36
CA LEU A 173 11.70 -0.58 -1.55
C LEU A 173 13.08 -1.10 -1.10
N SER A 174 13.76 -1.89 -1.94
CA SER A 174 15.10 -2.37 -1.66
C SER A 174 16.06 -2.24 -2.85
N THR A 175 17.32 -1.98 -2.52
CA THR A 175 18.48 -2.02 -3.41
C THR A 175 19.35 -3.24 -3.10
N ARG A 176 20.43 -3.43 -3.86
CA ARG A 176 21.45 -4.45 -3.52
C ARG A 176 22.19 -4.14 -2.22
N GLN A 177 22.31 -2.87 -1.86
CA GLN A 177 23.15 -2.40 -0.75
C GLN A 177 22.33 -2.00 0.48
N LYS A 178 21.04 -1.71 0.31
CA LYS A 178 20.18 -1.13 1.34
C LYS A 178 18.73 -1.55 1.13
N SER A 179 18.01 -1.87 2.19
CA SER A 179 16.56 -2.05 2.17
C SER A 179 15.91 -0.94 2.99
N ALA A 180 14.73 -0.47 2.56
CA ALA A 180 13.82 0.16 3.51
C ALA A 180 13.52 -0.88 4.60
N ASN A 181 13.57 -0.46 5.85
CA ASN A 181 13.07 -1.27 6.97
C ASN A 181 11.54 -1.13 6.96
N VAL A 182 10.86 -1.95 6.16
CA VAL A 182 9.40 -1.90 6.00
C VAL A 182 8.74 -2.55 7.21
N VAL A 183 7.87 -1.82 7.88
CA VAL A 183 7.10 -2.32 9.02
C VAL A 183 5.74 -2.84 8.53
N HIS A 184 5.56 -4.15 8.59
CA HIS A 184 4.30 -4.84 8.26
C HIS A 184 3.29 -4.65 9.39
N LEU A 185 2.42 -3.65 9.27
CA LEU A 185 1.50 -3.24 10.34
C LEU A 185 0.60 -4.37 10.78
N HIS A 186 0.11 -5.22 9.88
CA HIS A 186 -0.79 -6.35 10.22
C HIS A 186 -0.08 -7.71 10.38
N GLY A 187 1.25 -7.72 10.24
CA GLY A 187 2.04 -8.96 10.18
C GLY A 187 2.16 -9.53 8.78
N TYR A 188 2.85 -10.65 8.67
CA TYR A 188 3.22 -11.31 7.42
C TYR A 188 2.52 -12.66 7.30
N TYR A 189 2.18 -13.17 6.11
CA TYR A 189 1.36 -14.40 5.98
C TYR A 189 1.94 -15.64 6.70
N ASP A 190 3.26 -15.72 6.88
CA ASP A 190 3.97 -16.85 7.51
C ASP A 190 4.22 -16.67 9.02
N GLU A 191 3.82 -15.53 9.60
CA GLU A 191 3.96 -15.30 11.04
C GLU A 191 2.89 -16.09 11.79
N PRO A 192 3.23 -16.83 12.87
CA PRO A 192 2.27 -17.58 13.70
C PRO A 192 1.13 -16.73 14.31
N ASN A 193 1.23 -15.40 14.19
CA ASN A 193 0.32 -14.41 14.73
C ASN A 193 -0.25 -13.45 13.68
N SER A 194 -0.02 -13.70 12.39
CA SER A 194 -0.49 -12.85 11.31
C SER A 194 -2.01 -12.66 11.36
N ILE A 195 -2.47 -11.42 11.25
CA ILE A 195 -3.91 -11.15 11.17
C ILE A 195 -4.26 -11.06 9.71
N VAL A 196 -4.19 -12.19 9.02
CA VAL A 196 -4.67 -12.27 7.66
C VAL A 196 -6.19 -12.17 7.70
N CYS A 197 -6.63 -10.92 7.64
CA CYS A 197 -7.98 -10.42 7.48
C CYS A 197 -9.10 -11.17 8.22
N CYS A 198 -9.36 -10.85 9.51
CA CYS A 198 -10.69 -11.15 10.07
C CYS A 198 -11.34 -10.09 10.95
N SER A 199 -10.62 -9.18 11.63
CA SER A 199 -11.31 -8.21 12.51
C SER A 199 -10.51 -6.96 12.84
N PRO A 200 -11.09 -5.74 12.75
CA PRO A 200 -10.47 -4.53 13.27
C PRO A 200 -10.07 -4.61 14.75
N ASN A 201 -10.83 -5.31 15.58
CA ASN A 201 -10.54 -5.43 17.02
C ASN A 201 -9.29 -6.28 17.24
N LYS A 202 -9.23 -7.46 16.61
CA LYS A 202 -8.03 -8.33 16.64
C LYS A 202 -6.82 -7.61 16.05
N LYS A 203 -7.02 -6.84 14.96
CA LYS A 203 -6.01 -5.96 14.37
C LYS A 203 -5.48 -4.95 15.38
N ALA A 204 -6.32 -4.21 16.06
CA ALA A 204 -5.87 -3.20 17.02
C ALA A 204 -4.97 -3.82 18.12
N ASP A 205 -5.36 -4.96 18.67
CA ASP A 205 -4.64 -5.59 19.78
C ASP A 205 -3.25 -6.11 19.40
N LYS A 206 -3.11 -6.90 18.32
CA LYS A 206 -1.78 -7.42 17.93
C LYS A 206 -0.90 -6.36 17.29
N THR A 207 -1.48 -5.32 16.70
CA THR A 207 -0.71 -4.25 16.04
C THR A 207 -0.32 -3.12 16.98
N LYS A 208 -0.78 -3.14 18.26
CA LYS A 208 -0.54 -2.10 19.27
C LYS A 208 0.90 -1.60 19.36
N ARG A 209 1.90 -2.51 19.35
CA ARG A 209 3.32 -2.12 19.37
C ARG A 209 3.74 -1.41 18.08
N LYS A 210 3.35 -1.95 16.92
CA LYS A 210 3.66 -1.39 15.60
C LYS A 210 2.94 -0.04 15.39
N LEU A 211 1.71 0.10 15.90
CA LEU A 211 0.96 1.36 15.91
C LEU A 211 1.61 2.42 16.79
N LYS A 212 2.16 2.04 17.95
CA LYS A 212 2.92 2.98 18.79
C LYS A 212 4.16 3.49 18.07
N GLU A 213 4.88 2.60 17.37
CA GLU A 213 6.01 3.00 16.53
C GLU A 213 5.57 3.93 15.39
N LEU A 214 4.50 3.58 14.68
CA LEU A 214 3.89 4.42 13.65
C LEU A 214 3.55 5.81 14.19
N SER A 215 2.86 5.90 15.31
CA SER A 215 2.49 7.17 15.95
C SER A 215 3.72 8.04 16.25
N VAL A 216 4.75 7.46 16.86
CA VAL A 216 6.00 8.17 17.21
C VAL A 216 6.73 8.68 15.96
N ASN A 217 6.72 7.91 14.87
CA ASN A 217 7.37 8.31 13.63
C ASN A 217 6.53 9.32 12.83
N LEU A 218 5.20 9.24 12.89
CA LEU A 218 4.30 10.25 12.30
C LEU A 218 4.44 11.60 13.00
N GLU A 219 4.58 11.64 14.33
CA GLU A 219 4.84 12.89 15.05
C GLU A 219 6.10 13.60 14.57
N LYS A 220 7.13 12.82 14.22
CA LYS A 220 8.40 13.31 13.67
C LYS A 220 8.34 13.63 12.18
N SER A 221 7.35 13.13 11.46
CA SER A 221 7.28 13.26 10.01
C SER A 221 6.64 14.58 9.62
N LYS A 222 7.30 15.34 8.73
CA LYS A 222 6.72 16.53 8.11
C LYS A 222 5.79 16.13 6.96
N ILE A 223 6.14 15.05 6.25
CA ILE A 223 5.39 14.51 5.13
C ILE A 223 4.85 13.12 5.47
N VAL A 224 3.58 12.89 5.19
CA VAL A 224 2.93 11.59 5.31
C VAL A 224 2.38 11.20 3.94
N VAL A 225 2.84 10.08 3.39
CA VAL A 225 2.38 9.57 2.11
C VAL A 225 1.47 8.37 2.36
N LEU A 226 0.23 8.44 1.88
CA LEU A 226 -0.73 7.33 1.93
C LEU A 226 -0.88 6.79 0.52
N PHE A 227 -0.45 5.54 0.27
CA PHE A 227 -0.56 4.93 -1.05
C PHE A 227 -1.54 3.77 -1.01
N GLY A 228 -2.72 3.96 -1.61
CA GLY A 228 -3.66 2.87 -1.83
C GLY A 228 -4.20 2.27 -0.53
N LEU A 229 -4.35 3.10 0.50
CA LEU A 229 -4.64 2.68 1.86
C LEU A 229 -6.14 2.67 2.15
N GLY A 230 -6.70 1.48 2.38
CA GLY A 230 -8.11 1.27 2.68
C GLY A 230 -8.50 1.60 4.13
N LEU A 231 -8.59 2.88 4.50
CA LEU A 231 -8.84 3.32 5.88
C LEU A 231 -10.19 2.90 6.49
N GLU A 232 -11.21 2.60 5.68
CA GLU A 232 -12.49 2.07 6.19
C GLU A 232 -12.30 0.70 6.86
N SER A 233 -11.33 -0.03 6.35
CA SER A 233 -11.05 -1.40 6.73
C SER A 233 -9.95 -1.49 7.81
N ASP A 234 -9.27 -0.37 8.11
CA ASP A 234 -8.20 -0.25 9.10
C ASP A 234 -8.42 0.99 10.00
N PRO A 235 -9.49 1.00 10.82
CA PRO A 235 -9.86 2.16 11.64
C PRO A 235 -8.79 2.53 12.68
N HIS A 236 -8.02 1.56 13.18
CA HIS A 236 -6.90 1.77 14.10
C HIS A 236 -5.78 2.62 13.49
N ILE A 237 -5.52 2.48 12.19
CA ILE A 237 -4.55 3.34 11.49
C ILE A 237 -5.15 4.74 11.31
N ARG A 238 -6.43 4.84 10.92
CA ARG A 238 -7.15 6.11 10.81
C ARG A 238 -7.14 6.90 12.10
N GLU A 239 -7.33 6.25 13.25
CA GLU A 239 -7.27 6.88 14.57
C GLU A 239 -5.90 7.51 14.87
N VAL A 240 -4.81 6.82 14.54
CA VAL A 240 -3.46 7.38 14.67
C VAL A 240 -3.27 8.57 13.73
N LEU A 241 -3.74 8.48 12.48
CA LEU A 241 -3.68 9.60 11.53
C LEU A 241 -4.47 10.82 12.02
N ASN A 242 -5.64 10.63 12.61
CA ASN A 242 -6.51 11.70 13.13
C ASN A 242 -5.86 12.54 14.24
N GLN A 243 -4.83 12.01 14.91
CA GLN A 243 -4.06 12.76 15.90
C GLN A 243 -3.10 13.77 15.27
N MET A 244 -2.81 13.64 13.96
CA MET A 244 -1.88 14.51 13.25
C MET A 244 -2.52 15.83 12.86
N LYS A 245 -1.75 16.92 13.00
CA LYS A 245 -2.15 18.28 12.62
C LYS A 245 -0.98 19.00 11.95
N ASP A 246 -1.29 19.94 11.06
CA ASP A 246 -0.31 20.81 10.40
C ASP A 246 0.80 20.03 9.65
N ARG A 247 0.47 18.84 9.13
CA ARG A 247 1.35 18.01 8.30
C ARG A 247 1.00 18.13 6.82
N GLN A 248 1.95 17.70 5.98
CA GLN A 248 1.76 17.60 4.54
C GLN A 248 1.41 16.15 4.20
N PHE A 249 0.18 15.89 3.79
CA PHE A 249 -0.28 14.57 3.36
C PHE A 249 -0.27 14.48 1.84
N ILE A 250 0.34 13.44 1.30
CA ILE A 250 0.28 13.09 -0.13
C ILE A 250 -0.51 11.79 -0.24
N ILE A 251 -1.70 11.85 -0.84
CA ILE A 251 -2.59 10.71 -1.00
C ILE A 251 -2.50 10.23 -2.45
N ILE A 252 -1.98 9.02 -2.62
CA ILE A 252 -1.78 8.34 -3.90
C ILE A 252 -2.87 7.29 -4.06
N GLU A 253 -3.80 7.54 -4.98
CA GLU A 253 -4.98 6.69 -5.17
C GLU A 253 -5.41 6.58 -6.63
N ALA A 254 -6.14 5.52 -6.97
CA ALA A 254 -6.69 5.34 -8.32
C ALA A 254 -7.71 6.44 -8.66
N ASN A 255 -8.54 6.80 -7.67
CA ASN A 255 -9.54 7.85 -7.77
C ASN A 255 -9.54 8.74 -6.51
N PRO A 256 -8.62 9.72 -6.43
CA PRO A 256 -8.51 10.59 -5.26
C PRO A 256 -9.77 11.44 -5.00
N ALA A 257 -10.48 11.83 -6.06
CA ALA A 257 -11.73 12.58 -5.93
C ALA A 257 -12.81 11.77 -5.18
N GLU A 258 -12.99 10.50 -5.54
CA GLU A 258 -13.91 9.61 -4.83
C GLU A 258 -13.40 9.28 -3.42
N TYR A 259 -12.09 9.09 -3.25
CA TYR A 259 -11.48 8.92 -1.93
C TYR A 259 -11.86 10.07 -0.99
N PHE A 260 -11.77 11.31 -1.49
CA PHE A 260 -12.08 12.52 -0.75
C PHE A 260 -13.58 12.72 -0.55
N VAL A 261 -14.40 12.63 -1.60
CA VAL A 261 -15.86 12.84 -1.53
C VAL A 261 -16.53 11.85 -0.57
N LYS A 262 -16.17 10.55 -0.63
CA LYS A 262 -16.72 9.56 0.31
C LYS A 262 -16.42 9.85 1.78
N ARG A 263 -15.38 10.66 2.05
CA ARG A 263 -14.88 10.96 3.40
C ARG A 263 -15.21 12.36 3.86
N ILE A 264 -15.49 13.30 2.95
CA ILE A 264 -15.88 14.66 3.33
C ILE A 264 -17.25 14.68 4.02
N GLU A 265 -18.15 13.75 3.67
CA GLU A 265 -19.42 13.57 4.35
C GLU A 265 -19.26 12.98 5.77
N LYS A 266 -18.07 12.43 6.07
CA LYS A 266 -17.72 11.79 7.35
C LYS A 266 -16.47 12.42 7.97
N LEU A 267 -16.28 13.74 7.83
CA LEU A 267 -15.07 14.42 8.32
C LEU A 267 -14.80 14.21 9.81
N GLU A 268 -15.84 13.98 10.63
CA GLU A 268 -15.69 13.63 12.04
C GLU A 268 -14.88 12.34 12.24
N GLU A 269 -15.01 11.38 11.32
CA GLU A 269 -14.24 10.14 11.30
C GLU A 269 -12.85 10.29 10.66
N TYR A 270 -12.65 11.29 9.81
CA TYR A 270 -11.43 11.53 9.03
C TYR A 270 -10.80 12.89 9.34
N GLN A 271 -10.67 13.22 10.62
CA GLN A 271 -10.17 14.52 11.09
C GLN A 271 -8.81 14.91 10.51
N PHE A 272 -7.94 13.95 10.19
CA PHE A 272 -6.65 14.26 9.57
C PHE A 272 -6.81 14.96 8.20
N LEU A 273 -7.88 14.70 7.45
CA LEU A 273 -8.15 15.39 6.18
C LEU A 273 -8.47 16.88 6.37
N LYS A 274 -9.05 17.24 7.52
CA LYS A 274 -9.38 18.63 7.87
C LYS A 274 -8.21 19.38 8.48
N ASN A 275 -7.40 18.70 9.28
CA ASN A 275 -6.39 19.34 10.13
C ASN A 275 -5.00 19.45 9.46
N ASN A 276 -4.88 19.04 8.20
CA ASN A 276 -3.60 18.94 7.51
C ASN A 276 -3.72 19.43 6.06
N TYR A 277 -2.57 19.68 5.43
CA TYR A 277 -2.47 20.05 4.03
C TYR A 277 -2.50 18.80 3.17
N ILE A 278 -3.44 18.70 2.23
CA ILE A 278 -3.67 17.48 1.44
C ILE A 278 -3.29 17.72 -0.02
N TYR A 279 -2.46 16.84 -0.55
CA TYR A 279 -2.07 16.74 -1.95
C TYR A 279 -2.50 15.39 -2.49
N PHE A 280 -2.84 15.34 -3.78
CA PHE A 280 -3.30 14.12 -4.41
C PHE A 280 -2.39 13.73 -5.58
N ILE A 281 -2.14 12.43 -5.71
CA ILE A 281 -1.62 11.81 -6.93
C ILE A 281 -2.64 10.77 -7.37
N ASN A 282 -3.15 10.95 -8.58
CA ASN A 282 -4.05 10.03 -9.24
C ASN A 282 -3.24 8.99 -10.03
N THR A 283 -3.59 7.71 -9.92
CA THR A 283 -2.89 6.62 -10.63
C THR A 283 -3.69 5.99 -11.77
N ALA A 284 -5.00 6.25 -11.86
CA ALA A 284 -5.85 5.68 -12.91
C ALA A 284 -6.69 6.70 -13.71
N LYS A 285 -7.17 7.78 -13.07
CA LYS A 285 -8.02 8.79 -13.70
C LYS A 285 -7.33 10.14 -13.78
N CYS A 286 -7.49 10.93 -14.84
CA CYS A 286 -7.02 12.33 -14.84
C CYS A 286 -7.79 13.16 -13.81
N ILE A 287 -7.14 14.18 -13.25
CA ILE A 287 -7.75 15.13 -12.31
C ILE A 287 -7.54 16.56 -12.78
N LEU A 288 -8.43 17.47 -12.37
CA LEU A 288 -8.21 18.91 -12.51
C LEU A 288 -7.59 19.43 -11.22
N ASP A 289 -6.41 20.04 -11.33
CA ASP A 289 -5.67 20.64 -10.22
C ASP A 289 -5.25 22.07 -10.62
N ASN A 290 -5.63 23.07 -9.83
CA ASN A 290 -5.31 24.47 -10.07
C ASN A 290 -5.57 24.93 -11.53
N SER A 291 -6.75 24.58 -12.07
CA SER A 291 -7.16 24.85 -13.45
C SER A 291 -6.33 24.16 -14.56
N LYS A 292 -5.49 23.19 -14.21
CA LYS A 292 -4.74 22.36 -15.15
C LYS A 292 -5.19 20.90 -15.07
N LEU A 293 -5.32 20.26 -16.22
CA LEU A 293 -5.54 18.82 -16.28
C LEU A 293 -4.22 18.12 -15.94
N ARG A 294 -4.24 17.28 -14.91
CA ARG A 294 -3.11 16.46 -14.48
C ARG A 294 -3.38 15.01 -14.84
N GLU A 295 -2.52 14.47 -15.71
CA GLU A 295 -2.60 13.08 -16.14
C GLU A 295 -2.28 12.12 -15.00
N ALA A 296 -2.86 10.92 -15.08
CA ALA A 296 -2.61 9.84 -14.13
C ALA A 296 -1.15 9.40 -14.16
N ALA A 297 -0.56 9.27 -12.98
CA ALA A 297 0.73 8.62 -12.77
C ALA A 297 0.58 7.12 -13.01
N LYS A 298 0.57 6.71 -14.28
CA LYS A 298 0.36 5.32 -14.70
C LYS A 298 1.63 4.47 -14.67
N SER A 299 2.82 5.11 -14.61
CA SER A 299 4.12 4.45 -14.55
C SER A 299 4.92 4.89 -13.31
N PRO A 300 5.83 4.03 -12.79
CA PRO A 300 6.71 4.38 -11.68
C PRO A 300 7.50 5.68 -11.91
N GLU A 301 7.93 5.94 -13.14
CA GLU A 301 8.58 7.17 -13.60
C GLU A 301 7.69 8.39 -13.35
N LEU A 302 6.48 8.37 -13.89
CA LEU A 302 5.56 9.49 -13.74
C LEU A 302 5.14 9.66 -12.27
N LEU A 303 5.06 8.58 -11.50
CA LEU A 303 4.80 8.67 -10.06
C LEU A 303 5.91 9.43 -9.32
N ILE A 304 7.18 9.16 -9.63
CA ILE A 304 8.32 9.91 -9.06
C ILE A 304 8.26 11.38 -9.48
N GLU A 305 7.98 11.67 -10.76
CA GLU A 305 7.83 13.05 -11.25
C GLU A 305 6.73 13.79 -10.51
N ARG A 306 5.55 13.17 -10.30
CA ARG A 306 4.46 13.77 -9.52
C ARG A 306 4.84 14.06 -8.07
N LEU A 307 5.59 13.16 -7.44
CA LEU A 307 6.12 13.38 -6.09
C LEU A 307 7.09 14.57 -6.06
N GLN A 308 8.00 14.67 -7.03
CA GLN A 308 8.94 15.79 -7.14
C GLN A 308 8.22 17.12 -7.32
N GLU A 309 7.21 17.18 -8.20
CA GLU A 309 6.38 18.38 -8.40
C GLU A 309 5.71 18.84 -7.10
N ILE A 310 5.07 17.91 -6.37
CA ILE A 310 4.38 18.23 -5.11
C ILE A 310 5.39 18.66 -4.03
N LEU A 311 6.53 17.99 -3.92
CA LEU A 311 7.55 18.35 -2.93
C LEU A 311 8.17 19.71 -3.24
N ALA A 312 8.39 20.03 -4.51
CA ALA A 312 8.83 21.35 -4.91
C ALA A 312 7.79 22.41 -4.46
N ASP A 313 6.49 22.16 -4.65
CA ASP A 313 5.44 23.07 -4.20
C ASP A 313 5.38 23.24 -2.67
N ILE A 314 5.60 22.18 -1.90
CA ILE A 314 5.61 22.21 -0.43
C ILE A 314 6.80 23.01 0.14
N TYR A 315 7.93 23.04 -0.58
CA TYR A 315 9.20 23.62 -0.12
C TYR A 315 9.65 24.87 -0.89
N LYS A 316 8.79 25.42 -1.76
CA LYS A 316 8.93 26.78 -2.30
C LYS A 316 8.92 27.82 -1.18
#